data_AF-A0A7X2ZS81-F1
#
_entry.id   AF-A0A7X2ZS81-F1
#
_cell.length_a   1.000
_cell.length_b   1.000
_cell.length_c   1.000
_cell.angle_alpha   90.00
_cell.angle_beta   90.00
_cell.angle_gamma   90.00
#
_symmetry.space_group_name_H-M   'P 1'
#
loop_
_entity.id
_entity.type
_entity.pdbx_description
1 polymer ?
#
loop_
_entity_poly.entity_id
_entity_poly.type
_entity_poly.pdbx_seq_one_letter_code
_entity_poly.pdbx_strand_id
1 'polypeptide(L)'
;MKTLLKNILNGFNSAISKTYLVGTISDQIFEDFPSKLPIEIRDNWREKMKLLLADVNSPKKSENYNFKDYGFFLSLIHTIPSGGEQSDFEQVILRKDLISYVAYLEALFQDVNRIIYKENPNYISGEKQISWNDILDKENYQEIVDFVIEKQLEKSGYDKLSKQIERLNNEPYLFKILIKKEKIKELELLVATRNLIIHNGNKITAEYLALCDNSTLNIGDKLMLSRDNLNDVHILIQKIAYETYASVGHKLFGIDKIELYNEMNYKPGK
;
A
#
# COMPACT_ATOMS: atom_id res chain seq x y z
N MET A 1 16.16 1.50 -19.29
CA MET A 1 15.40 0.30 -18.88
C MET A 1 15.83 -0.22 -17.50
N LYS A 2 17.09 -0.66 -17.26
CA LYS A 2 17.60 -0.97 -15.88
C LYS A 2 17.36 0.17 -14.88
N THR A 3 17.52 1.42 -15.33
CA THR A 3 17.22 2.64 -14.54
C THR A 3 15.76 2.74 -14.11
N LEU A 4 14.80 2.32 -14.96
CA LEU A 4 13.37 2.45 -14.66
C LEU A 4 12.95 1.48 -13.54
N LEU A 5 13.35 0.21 -13.66
CA LEU A 5 13.08 -0.79 -12.63
C LEU A 5 13.71 -0.37 -11.30
N LYS A 6 14.96 0.11 -11.34
CA LYS A 6 15.66 0.65 -10.16
C LYS A 6 14.94 1.84 -9.53
N ASN A 7 14.38 2.75 -10.34
CA ASN A 7 13.65 3.91 -9.82
C ASN A 7 12.38 3.51 -9.07
N ILE A 8 11.62 2.53 -9.56
CA ILE A 8 10.42 2.02 -8.87
C ILE A 8 10.81 1.41 -7.53
N LEU A 9 11.84 0.56 -7.52
CA LEU A 9 12.30 -0.07 -6.29
C LEU A 9 12.82 0.97 -5.28
N ASN A 10 13.59 1.97 -5.73
CA ASN A 10 14.06 3.06 -4.88
C ASN A 10 12.89 3.88 -4.31
N GLY A 11 11.87 4.14 -5.12
CA GLY A 11 10.65 4.83 -4.68
C GLY A 11 9.92 4.04 -3.59
N PHE A 12 9.71 2.75 -3.82
CA PHE A 12 9.13 1.82 -2.85
C PHE A 12 9.95 1.78 -1.55
N ASN A 13 11.27 1.55 -1.63
CA ASN A 13 12.13 1.49 -0.45
C ASN A 13 12.12 2.81 0.33
N SER A 14 12.18 3.95 -0.35
CA SER A 14 12.09 5.26 0.30
C SER A 14 10.76 5.44 1.05
N ALA A 15 9.64 5.05 0.43
CA ALA A 15 8.32 5.13 1.04
C ALA A 15 8.21 4.21 2.27
N ILE A 16 8.56 2.92 2.11
CA ILE A 16 8.49 1.91 3.17
C ILE A 16 9.39 2.26 4.36
N SER A 17 10.63 2.70 4.11
CA SER A 17 11.56 3.12 5.17
C SER A 17 11.07 4.36 5.92
N LYS A 18 10.46 5.32 5.21
CA LYS A 18 9.84 6.50 5.86
C LYS A 18 8.68 6.09 6.76
N THR A 19 7.79 5.22 6.29
CA THR A 19 6.68 4.70 7.10
C THR A 19 7.20 3.96 8.34
N TYR A 20 8.17 3.06 8.17
CA TYR A 20 8.77 2.34 9.29
C TYR A 20 9.43 3.29 10.31
N LEU A 21 10.15 4.30 9.84
CA LEU A 21 10.79 5.29 10.70
C LEU A 21 9.76 6.12 11.46
N VAL A 22 8.69 6.57 10.78
CA VAL A 22 7.59 7.31 11.42
C VAL A 22 6.93 6.45 12.50
N GLY A 23 6.62 5.19 12.21
CA GLY A 23 6.10 4.24 13.19
C GLY A 23 7.04 4.07 14.39
N THR A 24 8.34 3.90 14.16
CA THR A 24 9.35 3.72 15.21
C THR A 24 9.55 4.96 16.09
N ILE A 25 9.53 6.16 15.49
CA ILE A 25 9.73 7.43 16.22
C ILE A 25 8.43 7.87 16.90
N SER A 26 7.27 7.43 16.41
CA SER A 26 5.97 7.87 16.92
C SER A 26 5.83 7.66 18.42
N ASP A 27 6.39 6.60 18.98
CA ASP A 27 6.26 6.32 20.41
C ASP A 27 6.95 7.37 21.27
N GLN A 28 8.12 7.84 20.84
CA GLN A 28 8.84 8.92 21.53
C GLN A 28 8.11 10.27 21.39
N ILE A 29 7.37 10.46 20.30
CA ILE A 29 6.61 11.69 20.05
C ILE A 29 5.26 11.67 20.79
N PHE A 30 4.65 10.49 20.95
CA PHE A 30 3.25 10.35 21.35
C PHE A 30 3.02 9.64 22.69
N GLU A 31 4.06 9.27 23.43
CA GLU A 31 3.97 8.64 24.77
C GLU A 31 2.97 9.35 25.71
N ASP A 32 2.78 10.67 25.55
CA ASP A 32 1.77 11.44 26.29
C ASP A 32 1.15 12.57 25.45
N PHE A 33 0.89 12.36 24.16
CA PHE A 33 0.20 13.38 23.36
C PHE A 33 -1.28 13.49 23.73
N PRO A 34 -1.86 14.70 23.86
CA PRO A 34 -1.22 16.02 23.73
C PRO A 34 -0.69 16.60 25.05
N SER A 35 -0.79 15.87 26.17
CA SER A 35 -0.43 16.31 27.52
C SER A 35 1.02 16.76 27.70
N LYS A 36 1.98 16.13 27.00
CA LYS A 36 3.41 16.50 27.04
C LYS A 36 3.87 17.37 25.86
N LEU A 37 2.97 17.79 24.97
CA LEU A 37 3.34 18.81 23.98
C LEU A 37 3.67 20.13 24.69
N PRO A 38 4.70 20.87 24.23
CA PRO A 38 4.88 22.27 24.61
C PRO A 38 3.55 23.01 24.46
N ILE A 39 3.18 23.81 25.47
CA ILE A 39 1.86 24.47 25.56
C ILE A 39 1.54 25.21 24.26
N GLU A 40 2.52 25.90 23.68
CA GLU A 40 2.40 26.63 22.42
C GLU A 40 2.03 25.73 21.24
N ILE A 41 2.65 24.56 21.11
CA ILE A 41 2.35 23.58 20.05
C ILE A 41 0.97 22.97 20.28
N ARG A 42 0.65 22.62 21.53
CA ARG A 42 -0.64 22.06 21.93
C ARG A 42 -1.78 23.02 21.64
N ASP A 43 -1.62 24.29 21.99
CA ASP A 43 -2.65 25.30 21.87
C ASP A 43 -2.80 25.72 20.40
N ASN A 44 -1.69 25.84 19.65
CA ASN A 44 -1.72 25.99 18.19
C ASN A 44 -2.45 24.83 17.51
N TRP A 45 -2.18 23.59 17.95
CA TRP A 45 -2.87 22.40 17.47
C TRP A 45 -4.38 22.45 17.79
N ARG A 46 -4.77 22.79 19.02
CA ARG A 46 -6.19 22.92 19.41
C ARG A 46 -6.91 23.96 18.58
N GLU A 47 -6.31 25.12 18.36
CA GLU A 47 -6.91 26.18 17.54
C GLU A 47 -7.05 25.76 16.08
N LYS A 48 -6.03 25.12 15.49
CA LYS A 48 -6.13 24.55 14.14
C LYS A 48 -7.21 23.48 14.01
N MET A 49 -7.33 22.60 15.02
CA MET A 49 -8.37 21.56 15.04
C MET A 49 -9.77 22.15 15.20
N LYS A 50 -9.96 23.18 16.03
CA LYS A 50 -11.25 23.90 16.13
C LYS A 50 -11.65 24.50 14.79
N LEU A 51 -10.73 25.14 14.08
CA LEU A 51 -10.98 25.70 12.75
C LEU A 51 -11.40 24.60 11.76
N LEU A 52 -10.64 23.50 11.71
CA LEU A 52 -10.97 22.36 10.85
C LEU A 52 -12.35 21.75 11.18
N LEU A 53 -12.67 21.56 12.46
CA LEU A 53 -13.93 20.96 12.91
C LEU A 53 -15.14 21.89 12.73
N ALA A 54 -14.96 23.20 12.90
CA ALA A 54 -16.01 24.20 12.67
C ALA A 54 -16.41 24.27 11.19
N ASP A 55 -15.47 24.01 10.28
CA ASP A 55 -15.67 24.08 8.83
C ASP A 55 -16.13 22.76 8.18
N VAL A 56 -16.28 21.65 8.95
CA VAL A 56 -16.79 20.36 8.43
C VAL A 56 -18.19 20.50 7.82
N ASN A 57 -18.97 21.51 8.24
CA ASN A 57 -20.30 21.81 7.70
C ASN A 57 -20.28 22.86 6.55
N SER A 58 -19.10 23.29 6.07
CA SER A 58 -18.96 24.31 5.02
C SER A 58 -17.89 23.92 3.97
N PRO A 59 -18.24 23.04 3.01
CA PRO A 59 -17.29 22.42 2.06
C PRO A 59 -16.47 23.41 1.20
N LYS A 60 -16.96 24.63 0.99
CA LYS A 60 -16.28 25.65 0.16
C LYS A 60 -15.10 26.33 0.84
N LYS A 61 -14.98 26.26 2.18
CA LYS A 61 -13.85 26.87 2.91
C LYS A 61 -12.66 25.94 3.03
N SER A 62 -12.88 24.62 3.00
CA SER A 62 -11.82 23.62 3.08
C SER A 62 -10.85 23.63 1.89
N GLU A 63 -11.25 24.22 0.74
CA GLU A 63 -10.41 24.33 -0.45
C GLU A 63 -9.21 25.28 -0.30
N ASN A 64 -9.23 26.18 0.70
CA ASN A 64 -8.15 27.15 0.94
C ASN A 64 -7.05 26.64 1.88
N TYR A 65 -7.19 25.45 2.46
CA TYR A 65 -6.13 24.89 3.29
C TYR A 65 -5.04 24.27 2.41
N ASN A 66 -3.77 24.60 2.70
CA ASN A 66 -2.65 23.89 2.08
C ASN A 66 -2.58 22.46 2.63
N PHE A 67 -3.22 21.52 1.92
CA PHE A 67 -3.35 20.12 2.33
C PHE A 67 -2.02 19.42 2.59
N LYS A 68 -0.91 19.91 2.03
CA LYS A 68 0.44 19.38 2.33
C LYS A 68 0.82 19.53 3.81
N ASP A 69 0.28 20.54 4.49
CA ASP A 69 0.54 20.80 5.91
C ASP A 69 -0.33 19.92 6.83
N TYR A 70 -1.34 19.23 6.26
CA TYR A 70 -2.34 18.48 7.00
C TYR A 70 -2.46 17.00 6.59
N GLY A 71 -1.64 16.50 5.66
CA GLY A 71 -1.74 15.11 5.17
C GLY A 71 -1.56 14.06 6.27
N PHE A 72 -0.68 14.33 7.25
CA PHE A 72 -0.59 13.51 8.47
C PHE A 72 -1.89 13.58 9.28
N PHE A 73 -2.48 14.77 9.45
CA PHE A 73 -3.67 15.00 10.26
C PHE A 73 -4.97 14.46 9.64
N LEU A 74 -5.18 14.57 8.33
CA LEU A 74 -6.34 13.99 7.65
C LEU A 74 -6.34 12.46 7.71
N SER A 75 -5.16 11.84 7.62
CA SER A 75 -5.05 10.40 7.82
C SER A 75 -5.36 9.97 9.25
N LEU A 76 -5.10 10.83 10.26
CA LEU A 76 -5.50 10.58 11.64
C LEU A 76 -7.04 10.67 11.80
N ILE A 77 -7.71 11.57 11.07
CA ILE A 77 -9.16 11.77 11.16
C ILE A 77 -9.94 10.52 10.75
N HIS A 78 -9.49 9.75 9.75
CA HIS A 78 -10.13 8.48 9.38
C HIS A 78 -9.92 7.35 10.39
N THR A 79 -8.96 7.50 11.30
CA THR A 79 -8.59 6.49 12.30
C THR A 79 -9.04 6.84 13.72
N ILE A 80 -9.41 8.11 13.97
CA ILE A 80 -9.95 8.58 15.25
C ILE A 80 -11.41 8.14 15.36
N PRO A 81 -11.82 7.46 16.46
CA PRO A 81 -13.22 7.09 16.68
C PRO A 81 -14.12 8.32 16.70
N SER A 82 -15.19 8.31 15.91
CA SER A 82 -16.17 9.41 15.81
C SER A 82 -17.10 9.56 17.04
N GLY A 83 -16.83 8.85 18.15
CA GLY A 83 -17.74 8.71 19.30
C GLY A 83 -17.30 9.36 20.62
N GLY A 84 -16.23 10.16 20.63
CA GLY A 84 -15.73 10.78 21.87
C GLY A 84 -14.99 9.84 22.83
N GLU A 85 -14.71 8.61 22.41
CA GLU A 85 -13.78 7.71 23.10
C GLU A 85 -12.36 8.29 23.07
N GLN A 86 -11.60 8.14 24.16
CA GLN A 86 -10.19 8.50 24.19
C GLN A 86 -9.46 7.77 23.05
N SER A 87 -8.82 8.53 22.17
CA SER A 87 -8.15 7.96 21.01
C SER A 87 -6.87 7.27 21.44
N ASP A 88 -6.79 5.97 21.17
CA ASP A 88 -5.55 5.21 21.24
C ASP A 88 -4.68 5.60 20.03
N PHE A 89 -3.81 6.59 20.22
CA PHE A 89 -2.97 7.14 19.17
C PHE A 89 -1.95 6.12 18.63
N GLU A 90 -1.46 5.20 19.48
CA GLU A 90 -0.59 4.13 19.03
C GLU A 90 -1.32 3.26 17.99
N GLN A 91 -2.54 2.83 18.32
CA GLN A 91 -3.35 2.05 17.38
C GLN A 91 -3.67 2.80 16.09
N VAL A 92 -3.92 4.11 16.18
CA VAL A 92 -4.14 4.96 15.00
C VAL A 92 -2.93 4.92 14.07
N ILE A 93 -1.71 5.07 14.60
CA ILE A 93 -0.47 5.09 13.82
C ILE A 93 -0.19 3.71 13.23
N LEU A 94 -0.28 2.65 14.03
CA LEU A 94 -0.08 1.27 13.56
C LEU A 94 -1.04 0.91 12.42
N ARG A 95 -2.31 1.33 12.52
CA ARG A 95 -3.31 1.12 11.47
C ARG A 95 -2.96 1.88 10.20
N LYS A 96 -2.56 3.14 10.32
CA LYS A 96 -2.12 3.96 9.19
C LYS A 96 -0.90 3.34 8.49
N ASP A 97 0.07 2.87 9.27
CA ASP A 97 1.29 2.26 8.72
C ASP A 97 0.96 0.97 7.96
N LEU A 98 0.07 0.14 8.52
CA LEU A 98 -0.42 -1.06 7.85
C LEU A 98 -1.12 -0.74 6.53
N ILE A 99 -2.05 0.22 6.54
CA ILE A 99 -2.74 0.70 5.32
C ILE A 99 -1.71 1.16 4.29
N SER A 100 -0.73 1.94 4.73
CA SER A 100 0.31 2.51 3.87
C SER A 100 1.19 1.42 3.26
N TYR A 101 1.61 0.43 4.04
CA TYR A 101 2.39 -0.70 3.55
C TYR A 101 1.67 -1.48 2.45
N VAL A 102 0.39 -1.81 2.66
CA VAL A 102 -0.42 -2.50 1.64
C VAL A 102 -0.56 -1.65 0.38
N ALA A 103 -0.85 -0.34 0.53
CA ALA A 103 -0.98 0.57 -0.59
C ALA A 103 0.32 0.71 -1.41
N TYR A 104 1.49 0.76 -0.76
CA TYR A 104 2.77 0.80 -1.45
C TYR A 104 3.09 -0.49 -2.19
N LEU A 105 2.70 -1.65 -1.63
CA LEU A 105 2.84 -2.91 -2.35
C LEU A 105 1.93 -2.93 -3.60
N GLU A 106 0.67 -2.50 -3.47
CA GLU A 106 -0.27 -2.41 -4.60
C GLU A 106 0.26 -1.48 -5.69
N ALA A 107 0.78 -0.31 -5.33
CA ALA A 107 1.39 0.62 -6.26
C ALA A 107 2.60 -0.01 -6.98
N LEU A 108 3.47 -0.72 -6.25
CA LEU A 108 4.59 -1.45 -6.86
C LEU A 108 4.12 -2.48 -7.89
N PHE A 109 3.05 -3.24 -7.60
CA PHE A 109 2.49 -4.18 -8.57
C PHE A 109 1.90 -3.48 -9.80
N GLN A 110 1.25 -2.32 -9.64
CA GLN A 110 0.80 -1.51 -10.78
C GLN A 110 1.96 -1.07 -11.66
N ASP A 111 3.04 -0.56 -11.05
CA ASP A 111 4.23 -0.11 -11.77
C ASP A 111 4.96 -1.26 -12.46
N VAL A 112 5.05 -2.42 -11.80
CA VAL A 112 5.61 -3.65 -12.39
C VAL A 112 4.79 -4.11 -13.59
N ASN A 113 3.46 -4.20 -13.46
CA ASN A 113 2.60 -4.58 -14.58
C ASN A 113 2.71 -3.58 -15.74
N ARG A 114 2.80 -2.27 -15.44
CA ARG A 114 3.02 -1.22 -16.46
C ARG A 114 4.30 -1.48 -17.25
N ILE A 115 5.41 -1.78 -16.57
CA ILE A 115 6.67 -2.15 -17.24
C ILE A 115 6.46 -3.38 -18.11
N ILE A 116 5.87 -4.44 -17.56
CA ILE A 116 5.67 -5.70 -18.28
C ILE A 116 4.92 -5.46 -19.59
N TYR A 117 3.85 -4.67 -19.56
CA TYR A 117 3.06 -4.37 -20.75
C TYR A 117 3.77 -3.40 -21.71
N LYS A 118 4.58 -2.44 -21.21
CA LYS A 118 5.36 -1.56 -22.09
C LYS A 118 6.46 -2.31 -22.82
N GLU A 119 7.15 -3.21 -22.14
CA GLU A 119 8.22 -4.03 -22.74
C GLU A 119 7.66 -5.13 -23.63
N ASN A 120 6.48 -5.67 -23.32
CA ASN A 120 5.82 -6.71 -24.09
C ASN A 120 4.31 -6.46 -24.22
N PRO A 121 3.88 -5.57 -25.14
CA PRO A 121 2.47 -5.24 -25.33
C PRO A 121 1.57 -6.44 -25.67
N ASN A 122 2.15 -7.52 -26.22
CA ASN A 122 1.44 -8.77 -26.52
C ASN A 122 0.87 -9.46 -25.26
N TYR A 123 1.33 -9.11 -24.06
CA TYR A 123 0.74 -9.61 -22.81
C TYR A 123 -0.56 -8.92 -22.41
N ILE A 124 -0.91 -7.82 -23.07
CA ILE A 124 -2.23 -7.20 -22.92
C ILE A 124 -3.25 -8.14 -23.56
N SER A 125 -4.11 -8.75 -22.74
CA SER A 125 -5.14 -9.69 -23.22
C SER A 125 -6.01 -9.03 -24.29
N GLY A 126 -6.11 -9.65 -25.48
CA GLY A 126 -6.83 -9.13 -26.64
C GLY A 126 -8.36 -9.10 -26.54
N GLU A 127 -8.94 -9.41 -25.38
CA GLU A 127 -10.40 -9.44 -25.18
C GLU A 127 -11.04 -8.04 -25.09
N LYS A 128 -10.25 -6.95 -25.07
CA LYS A 128 -10.80 -5.61 -24.91
C LYS A 128 -11.02 -4.90 -26.26
N GLN A 129 -12.26 -4.49 -26.48
CA GLN A 129 -12.60 -3.52 -27.52
C GLN A 129 -12.18 -2.13 -27.06
N ILE A 130 -11.38 -1.45 -27.87
CA ILE A 130 -11.08 -0.02 -27.72
C ILE A 130 -12.09 0.72 -28.60
N SER A 131 -12.79 1.70 -28.03
CA SER A 131 -13.74 2.51 -28.81
C SER A 131 -12.98 3.52 -29.66
N TRP A 132 -13.54 3.96 -30.79
CA TRP A 132 -12.94 5.04 -31.58
C TRP A 132 -12.73 6.31 -30.77
N ASN A 133 -13.68 6.65 -29.88
CA ASN A 133 -13.59 7.80 -29.00
C ASN A 133 -12.38 7.75 -28.05
N ASP A 134 -11.91 6.55 -27.70
CA ASP A 134 -10.71 6.39 -26.86
C ASP A 134 -9.40 6.71 -27.59
N ILE A 135 -9.43 6.76 -28.93
CA ILE A 135 -8.25 6.88 -29.79
C ILE A 135 -8.21 8.26 -30.48
N LEU A 136 -9.37 8.88 -30.73
CA LEU A 136 -9.47 10.12 -31.51
C LEU A 136 -8.65 11.29 -30.96
N ASP A 137 -8.41 11.32 -29.66
CA ASP A 137 -7.64 12.38 -28.97
C ASP A 137 -6.15 12.03 -28.79
N LYS A 138 -5.69 10.86 -29.26
CA LYS A 138 -4.30 10.41 -29.12
C LYS A 138 -3.50 10.81 -30.35
N GLU A 139 -2.36 11.46 -30.13
CA GLU A 139 -1.56 12.03 -31.22
C GLU A 139 -0.72 10.96 -31.94
N ASN A 140 -0.40 9.87 -31.25
CA ASN A 140 0.50 8.85 -31.76
C ASN A 140 0.21 7.45 -31.20
N TYR A 141 0.82 6.44 -31.83
CA TYR A 141 0.69 5.04 -31.42
C TYR A 141 1.08 4.79 -29.96
N GLN A 142 2.11 5.48 -29.46
CA GLN A 142 2.58 5.28 -28.08
C GLN A 142 1.53 5.72 -27.06
N GLU A 143 0.83 6.83 -27.31
CA GLU A 143 -0.27 7.29 -26.45
C GLU A 143 -1.45 6.31 -26.45
N ILE A 144 -1.74 5.68 -27.59
CA ILE A 144 -2.76 4.63 -27.67
C ILE A 144 -2.34 3.43 -26.83
N VAL A 145 -1.08 2.97 -26.96
CA VAL A 145 -0.55 1.86 -26.16
C VAL A 145 -0.59 2.18 -24.67
N ASP A 146 -0.12 3.36 -24.27
CA ASP A 146 -0.11 3.81 -22.88
C ASP A 146 -1.54 3.86 -22.31
N PHE A 147 -2.50 4.38 -23.09
CA PHE A 147 -3.91 4.38 -22.71
C PHE A 147 -4.48 2.97 -22.50
N VAL A 148 -4.17 2.04 -23.40
CA VAL A 148 -4.60 0.64 -23.28
C VAL A 148 -3.99 -0.03 -22.05
N ILE A 149 -2.72 0.25 -21.78
CA ILE A 149 -2.03 -0.22 -20.58
C ILE A 149 -2.73 0.30 -19.33
N GLU A 150 -3.02 1.60 -19.21
CA GLU A 150 -3.72 2.15 -18.05
C GLU A 150 -5.11 1.53 -17.87
N LYS A 151 -5.89 1.36 -18.95
CA LYS A 151 -7.18 0.64 -18.90
C LYS A 151 -7.03 -0.81 -18.45
N GLN A 152 -5.91 -1.47 -18.75
CA GLN A 152 -5.64 -2.83 -18.29
C GLN A 152 -5.26 -2.86 -16.82
N LEU A 153 -4.42 -1.92 -16.39
CA LEU A 153 -3.97 -1.74 -15.02
C LEU A 153 -5.14 -1.45 -14.08
N GLU A 154 -6.03 -0.52 -14.43
CA GLU A 154 -7.21 -0.17 -13.65
C GLU A 154 -8.06 -1.41 -13.32
N LYS A 155 -8.37 -2.23 -14.32
CA LYS A 155 -9.13 -3.49 -14.12
C LYS A 155 -8.37 -4.47 -13.22
N SER A 156 -7.08 -4.66 -13.50
CA SER A 156 -6.26 -5.63 -12.76
C SER A 156 -5.90 -5.17 -11.34
N GLY A 157 -6.01 -3.87 -11.05
CA GLY A 157 -5.80 -3.31 -9.72
C GLY A 157 -6.85 -3.73 -8.70
N TYR A 158 -8.02 -4.17 -9.16
CA TYR A 158 -9.04 -4.79 -8.30
C TYR A 158 -8.77 -6.26 -7.99
N ASP A 159 -7.81 -6.90 -8.66
CA ASP A 159 -7.45 -8.29 -8.36
C ASP A 159 -6.70 -8.37 -7.03
N LYS A 160 -6.98 -9.43 -6.25
CA LYS A 160 -6.18 -9.77 -5.06
C LYS A 160 -4.69 -9.87 -5.42
N LEU A 161 -3.82 -9.32 -4.57
CA LEU A 161 -2.36 -9.42 -4.76
C LEU A 161 -1.87 -10.87 -4.93
N SER A 162 -2.47 -11.83 -4.21
CA SER A 162 -2.18 -13.26 -4.38
C SER A 162 -2.44 -13.74 -5.81
N LYS A 163 -3.58 -13.35 -6.40
CA LYS A 163 -3.91 -13.64 -7.80
C LYS A 163 -2.98 -12.93 -8.78
N GLN A 164 -2.56 -11.70 -8.47
CA GLN A 164 -1.59 -10.99 -9.29
C GLN A 164 -0.24 -11.73 -9.33
N ILE A 165 0.27 -12.18 -8.17
CA ILE A 165 1.49 -12.98 -8.07
C ILE A 165 1.33 -14.31 -8.83
N GLU A 166 0.22 -15.00 -8.64
CA GLU A 166 -0.10 -16.24 -9.36
C GLU A 166 -0.09 -16.03 -10.87
N ARG A 167 -0.78 -14.99 -11.36
CA ARG A 167 -0.80 -14.62 -12.78
C ARG A 167 0.59 -14.38 -13.33
N LEU A 168 1.43 -13.63 -12.62
CA LEU A 168 2.82 -13.36 -13.04
C LEU A 168 3.69 -14.63 -13.06
N ASN A 169 3.34 -15.65 -12.28
CA ASN A 169 4.06 -16.93 -12.27
C ASN A 169 3.61 -17.92 -13.36
N ASN A 170 2.41 -17.75 -13.89
CA ASN A 170 1.84 -18.62 -14.90
C ASN A 170 2.08 -18.11 -16.33
N GLU A 171 1.72 -18.93 -17.33
CA GLU A 171 1.72 -18.51 -18.74
C GLU A 171 0.78 -17.30 -18.94
N PRO A 172 1.15 -16.33 -19.79
CA PRO A 172 2.33 -16.29 -20.66
C PRO A 172 3.60 -15.71 -20.01
N TYR A 173 3.57 -15.32 -18.73
CA TYR A 173 4.58 -14.48 -18.10
C TYR A 173 5.79 -15.25 -17.57
N LEU A 174 5.54 -16.32 -16.79
CA LEU A 174 6.56 -17.20 -16.21
C LEU A 174 7.69 -16.47 -15.45
N PHE A 175 7.36 -15.45 -14.64
CA PHE A 175 8.37 -14.68 -13.88
C PHE A 175 9.07 -15.49 -12.77
N LYS A 176 8.41 -16.50 -12.21
CA LYS A 176 8.94 -17.34 -11.11
C LYS A 176 9.30 -16.53 -9.87
N ILE A 177 8.36 -15.72 -9.39
CA ILE A 177 8.35 -15.05 -8.09
C ILE A 177 8.21 -16.12 -7.00
N LEU A 178 9.28 -16.34 -6.24
CA LEU A 178 9.40 -17.47 -5.31
C LEU A 178 8.91 -17.10 -3.90
N ILE A 179 7.59 -17.10 -3.71
CA ILE A 179 6.97 -16.87 -2.39
C ILE A 179 6.34 -18.17 -1.88
N LYS A 180 6.63 -18.53 -0.64
CA LYS A 180 6.06 -19.71 0.02
C LYS A 180 4.54 -19.54 0.18
N LYS A 181 3.79 -20.64 0.09
CA LYS A 181 2.31 -20.62 0.15
C LYS A 181 1.80 -20.02 1.46
N GLU A 182 2.48 -20.27 2.57
CA GLU A 182 2.14 -19.74 3.89
C GLU A 182 2.25 -18.21 3.88
N LYS A 183 3.26 -17.65 3.22
CA LYS A 183 3.45 -16.20 3.07
C LYS A 183 2.40 -15.56 2.16
N ILE A 184 1.88 -16.28 1.16
CA ILE A 184 0.73 -15.82 0.38
C ILE A 184 -0.53 -15.75 1.24
N LYS A 185 -0.77 -16.74 2.10
CA LYS A 185 -1.91 -16.69 3.05
C LYS A 185 -1.76 -15.51 4.03
N GLU A 186 -0.57 -15.27 4.56
CA GLU A 186 -0.29 -14.11 5.41
C GLU A 186 -0.57 -12.78 4.67
N LEU A 187 -0.25 -12.69 3.38
CA LEU A 187 -0.58 -11.51 2.55
C LEU A 187 -2.09 -11.33 2.38
N GLU A 188 -2.84 -12.42 2.17
CA GLU A 188 -4.31 -12.34 2.08
C GLU A 188 -4.94 -11.89 3.39
N LEU A 189 -4.44 -12.42 4.51
CA LEU A 189 -4.86 -11.97 5.84
C LEU A 189 -4.54 -10.49 6.06
N LEU A 190 -3.36 -10.03 5.64
CA LEU A 190 -2.97 -8.63 5.73
C LEU A 190 -3.90 -7.70 4.94
N VAL A 191 -4.28 -8.08 3.71
CA VAL A 191 -5.26 -7.31 2.91
C VAL A 191 -6.62 -7.30 3.61
N ALA A 192 -7.05 -8.42 4.18
CA ALA A 192 -8.29 -8.48 4.96
C ALA A 192 -8.23 -7.57 6.20
N THR A 193 -7.11 -7.57 6.93
CA THR A 193 -6.85 -6.65 8.05
C THR A 193 -6.99 -5.20 7.62
N ARG A 194 -6.35 -4.81 6.50
CA ARG A 194 -6.47 -3.47 5.93
C ARG A 194 -7.93 -3.12 5.65
N ASN A 195 -8.69 -4.04 5.07
CA ASN A 195 -10.10 -3.81 4.75
C ASN A 195 -10.95 -3.64 6.00
N LEU A 196 -10.69 -4.40 7.07
CA LEU A 196 -11.36 -4.19 8.35
C LEU A 196 -11.14 -2.79 8.91
N ILE A 197 -9.89 -2.30 8.84
CA ILE A 197 -9.52 -0.98 9.33
C ILE A 197 -10.24 0.11 8.54
N ILE A 198 -10.24 0.04 7.20
CA ILE A 198 -10.82 1.09 6.35
C ILE A 198 -12.36 1.05 6.35
N HIS A 199 -12.96 -0.14 6.26
CA HIS A 199 -14.39 -0.27 5.95
C HIS A 199 -15.25 -0.68 7.14
N ASN A 200 -14.69 -1.43 8.10
CA ASN A 200 -15.43 -1.96 9.24
C ASN A 200 -15.03 -1.30 10.56
N GLY A 201 -14.35 -0.16 10.49
CA GLY A 201 -13.90 0.59 11.65
C GLY A 201 -13.14 -0.27 12.64
N ASN A 202 -12.30 -1.19 12.15
CA ASN A 202 -11.47 -2.17 12.85
C ASN A 202 -12.17 -3.41 13.49
N LYS A 203 -13.46 -3.62 13.25
CA LYS A 203 -14.20 -4.74 13.87
C LYS A 203 -14.04 -6.03 13.10
N ILE A 204 -13.82 -7.14 13.81
CA ILE A 204 -13.69 -8.48 13.24
C ILE A 204 -15.00 -8.92 12.57
N THR A 205 -14.89 -9.52 11.37
CA THR A 205 -16.02 -10.10 10.62
C THR A 205 -15.86 -11.61 10.42
N ALA A 206 -16.94 -12.26 9.97
CA ALA A 206 -16.92 -13.68 9.64
C ALA A 206 -15.92 -13.99 8.50
N GLU A 207 -15.83 -13.12 7.49
CA GLU A 207 -14.92 -13.28 6.36
C GLU A 207 -13.46 -13.19 6.78
N TYR A 208 -13.14 -12.32 7.75
CA TYR A 208 -11.81 -12.23 8.32
C TYR A 208 -11.45 -13.50 9.10
N LEU A 209 -12.35 -13.98 9.96
CA LEU A 209 -12.13 -15.20 10.74
C LEU A 209 -11.95 -16.43 9.87
N ALA A 210 -12.60 -16.50 8.70
CA ALA A 210 -12.41 -17.57 7.73
C ALA A 210 -10.97 -17.65 7.16
N LEU A 211 -10.18 -16.58 7.29
CA LEU A 211 -8.76 -16.52 6.88
C LEU A 211 -7.79 -16.78 8.04
N CYS A 212 -8.25 -16.71 9.28
CA CYS A 212 -7.43 -16.93 10.47
C CYS A 212 -7.54 -18.39 10.94
N ASP A 213 -6.47 -19.16 10.75
CA ASP A 213 -6.36 -20.47 11.37
C ASP A 213 -6.24 -20.28 12.91
N ASN A 214 -7.20 -20.82 13.68
CA ASN A 214 -7.18 -20.84 15.16
C ASN A 214 -7.25 -19.46 15.87
N SER A 215 -8.03 -18.51 15.35
CA SER A 215 -8.23 -17.23 16.06
C SER A 215 -9.01 -17.42 17.37
N THR A 216 -8.59 -16.70 18.42
CA THR A 216 -9.35 -16.56 19.67
C THR A 216 -10.35 -15.39 19.64
N LEU A 217 -10.39 -14.63 18.53
CA LEU A 217 -11.24 -13.46 18.36
C LEU A 217 -12.66 -13.85 17.96
N ASN A 218 -13.63 -13.04 18.36
CA ASN A 218 -15.04 -13.17 18.01
C ASN A 218 -15.47 -12.08 17.02
N ILE A 219 -16.58 -12.33 16.31
CA ILE A 219 -17.19 -11.33 15.43
C ILE A 219 -17.59 -10.10 16.25
N GLY A 220 -17.19 -8.92 15.79
CA GLY A 220 -17.46 -7.64 16.43
C GLY A 220 -16.36 -7.16 17.37
N ASP A 221 -15.39 -8.01 17.74
CA ASP A 221 -14.22 -7.62 18.52
C ASP A 221 -13.43 -6.52 17.78
N LYS A 222 -12.79 -5.60 18.52
CA LYS A 222 -11.88 -4.62 17.93
C LYS A 222 -10.52 -5.27 17.68
N LEU A 223 -10.02 -5.19 16.44
CA LEU A 223 -8.67 -5.65 16.13
C LEU A 223 -7.64 -4.68 16.75
N MET A 224 -6.71 -5.25 17.52
CA MET A 224 -5.55 -4.57 18.09
C MET A 224 -4.30 -4.99 17.32
N LEU A 225 -3.50 -4.01 16.91
CA LEU A 225 -2.21 -4.22 16.26
C LEU A 225 -1.08 -4.03 17.26
N SER A 226 -0.03 -4.82 17.15
CA SER A 226 1.24 -4.58 17.84
C SER A 226 2.33 -4.14 16.87
N ARG A 227 3.43 -3.61 17.40
CA ARG A 227 4.62 -3.29 16.60
C ARG A 227 5.24 -4.52 15.97
N ASP A 228 5.25 -5.63 16.69
CA ASP A 228 5.74 -6.91 16.15
C ASP A 228 4.91 -7.31 14.93
N ASN A 229 3.58 -7.13 14.98
CA ASN A 229 2.73 -7.37 13.81
C ASN A 229 3.13 -6.46 12.63
N LEU A 230 3.40 -5.18 12.88
CA LEU A 230 3.80 -4.24 11.83
C LEU A 230 5.19 -4.55 11.26
N ASN A 231 6.12 -4.99 12.09
CA ASN A 231 7.45 -5.40 11.68
C ASN A 231 7.39 -6.67 10.81
N ASP A 232 6.57 -7.66 11.19
CA ASP A 232 6.34 -8.86 10.38
C ASP A 232 5.72 -8.50 9.01
N VAL A 233 4.76 -7.57 9.00
CA VAL A 233 4.16 -7.02 7.78
C VAL A 233 5.22 -6.35 6.90
N HIS A 234 6.07 -5.51 7.50
CA HIS A 234 7.15 -4.83 6.81
C HIS A 234 8.09 -5.83 6.12
N ILE A 235 8.54 -6.86 6.85
CA ILE A 235 9.43 -7.91 6.34
C ILE A 235 8.75 -8.69 5.19
N LEU A 236 7.48 -9.07 5.36
CA LEU A 236 6.72 -9.79 4.33
C LEU A 236 6.59 -8.97 3.05
N ILE A 237 6.22 -7.70 3.16
CA ILE A 237 6.02 -6.80 2.02
C ILE A 237 7.33 -6.56 1.27
N GLN A 238 8.44 -6.31 2.00
CA GLN A 238 9.76 -6.20 1.38
C GLN A 238 10.15 -7.48 0.64
N LYS A 239 9.94 -8.65 1.25
CA LYS A 239 10.24 -9.94 0.62
C LYS A 239 9.49 -10.12 -0.70
N ILE A 240 8.19 -9.82 -0.72
CA ILE A 240 7.38 -9.92 -1.95
C ILE A 240 7.88 -8.93 -3.00
N ALA A 241 8.14 -7.68 -2.62
CA ALA A 241 8.63 -6.66 -3.54
C ALA A 241 9.99 -7.03 -4.16
N TYR A 242 10.94 -7.52 -3.35
CA TYR A 242 12.28 -7.91 -3.80
C TYR A 242 12.26 -9.14 -4.70
N GLU A 243 11.46 -10.16 -4.36
CA GLU A 243 11.30 -11.33 -5.23
C GLU A 243 10.63 -10.96 -6.56
N THR A 244 9.65 -10.05 -6.53
CA THR A 244 8.99 -9.55 -7.74
C THR A 244 9.99 -8.77 -8.60
N TYR A 245 10.72 -7.82 -8.02
CA TYR A 245 11.77 -7.04 -8.70
C TYR A 245 12.83 -7.94 -9.34
N ALA A 246 13.38 -8.89 -8.59
CA ALA A 246 14.42 -9.78 -9.10
C ALA A 246 13.90 -10.68 -10.24
N SER A 247 12.67 -11.18 -10.11
CA SER A 247 12.04 -12.05 -11.11
C SER A 247 11.72 -11.32 -12.40
N VAL A 248 11.14 -10.12 -12.31
CA VAL A 248 10.83 -9.28 -13.47
C VAL A 248 12.12 -8.80 -14.13
N GLY A 249 13.08 -8.33 -13.33
CA GLY A 249 14.37 -7.85 -13.84
C GLY A 249 15.14 -8.93 -14.59
N HIS A 250 15.14 -10.15 -14.05
CA HIS A 250 15.74 -11.30 -14.71
C HIS A 250 15.06 -11.66 -16.03
N LYS A 251 13.73 -11.79 -16.00
CA LYS A 251 12.96 -12.26 -17.15
C LYS A 251 12.90 -11.24 -18.30
N LEU A 252 12.72 -9.95 -17.98
CA LEU A 252 12.58 -8.91 -19.01
C LEU A 252 13.93 -8.37 -19.49
N PHE A 253 14.92 -8.27 -18.59
CA PHE A 253 16.17 -7.57 -18.89
C PHE A 253 17.40 -8.47 -18.85
N GLY A 254 17.25 -9.77 -18.59
CA GLY A 254 18.36 -10.74 -18.58
C GLY A 254 19.36 -10.52 -17.45
N ILE A 255 19.01 -9.75 -16.41
CA ILE A 255 19.91 -9.48 -15.28
C ILE A 255 19.91 -10.69 -14.35
N ASP A 256 21.06 -11.09 -13.83
CA ASP A 256 21.13 -12.19 -12.89
C ASP A 256 20.38 -11.87 -11.58
N LYS A 257 19.60 -12.82 -11.06
CA LYS A 257 18.83 -12.60 -9.82
C LYS A 257 19.74 -12.31 -8.62
N ILE A 258 20.91 -12.95 -8.54
CA ILE A 258 21.88 -12.73 -7.46
C ILE A 258 22.43 -11.30 -7.51
N GLU A 259 22.68 -10.76 -8.72
CA GLU A 259 23.06 -9.36 -8.88
C GLU A 259 21.98 -8.43 -8.31
N LEU A 260 20.71 -8.65 -8.67
CA LEU A 260 19.59 -7.84 -8.18
C LEU A 260 19.41 -8.00 -6.66
N TYR A 261 19.54 -9.20 -6.12
CA TYR A 261 19.47 -9.43 -4.68
C TYR A 261 20.60 -8.72 -3.91
N ASN A 262 21.82 -8.72 -4.44
CA ASN A 262 22.95 -8.01 -3.85
C ASN A 262 22.73 -6.50 -3.85
N GLU A 263 22.17 -5.93 -4.93
CA GLU A 263 21.81 -4.50 -4.99
C GLU A 263 20.82 -4.11 -3.88
N MET A 264 19.92 -5.02 -3.51
CA MET A 264 18.92 -4.82 -2.46
C MET A 264 19.41 -5.18 -1.04
N ASN A 265 20.64 -5.68 -0.89
CA ASN A 265 21.10 -6.34 0.33
C ASN A 265 20.15 -7.46 0.82
N TYR A 266 19.47 -8.13 -0.11
CA TYR A 266 18.48 -9.15 0.18
C TYR A 266 19.08 -10.56 0.07
N LYS A 267 18.70 -11.45 0.99
CA LYS A 267 19.12 -12.86 1.00
C LYS A 267 17.88 -13.75 0.86
N PRO A 268 17.63 -14.34 -0.31
CA PRO A 268 16.46 -15.20 -0.51
C PRO A 268 16.51 -16.40 0.43
N GLY A 269 15.35 -16.82 0.93
CA GLY A 269 15.20 -18.01 1.78
C GLY A 269 15.56 -17.84 3.26
N LYS A 270 16.15 -16.71 3.66
CA LYS A 270 16.14 -16.25 5.05
C LYS A 270 14.83 -15.51 5.36
#